data_AF-A0AAV4EFK4-F1
#
_entry.id   AF-A0AAV4EFK4-F1
#
_cell.length_a   1.000
_cell.length_b   1.000
_cell.length_c   1.000
_cell.angle_alpha   90.00
_cell.angle_beta   90.00
_cell.angle_gamma   90.00
#
_symmetry.space_group_name_H-M   'P 1'
#
loop_
_entity.id
_entity.type
_entity.pdbx_description
1 polymer ?
#
loop_
_entity_poly.entity_id
_entity_poly.type
_entity_poly.pdbx_seq_one_letter_code
_entity_poly.pdbx_strand_id
1 'polypeptide(L)'
;MRYTSLFCPKGEVIRWEQQVRLRHLTTRKYLCIDVDHQISLTDDNEDPKTVFRLHSVLSERDEIHFESYARIEHVLTGFWLHALKDEDYVRKQFRGVDESQEQSMKGLRWDTAQVRQVRARKK
;
A
#
# COMPACT_ATOMS: atom_id res chain seq x y z
N MET A 1 -4.35 -5.49 1.63
CA MET A 1 -3.51 -4.80 0.62
C MET A 1 -3.26 -5.74 -0.58
N ARG A 2 -4.24 -5.94 -1.48
CA ARG A 2 -4.09 -6.85 -2.65
C ARG A 2 -4.12 -6.12 -4.01
N TYR A 3 -4.21 -4.79 -4.00
CA TYR A 3 -4.31 -3.97 -5.21
C TYR A 3 -3.22 -2.89 -5.28
N THR A 4 -2.11 -3.05 -4.59
CA THR A 4 -0.98 -2.10 -4.65
C THR A 4 0.11 -2.71 -5.52
N SER A 5 0.33 -2.11 -6.69
CA SER A 5 1.50 -2.41 -7.52
C SER A 5 2.69 -1.61 -7.00
N LEU A 6 3.80 -2.28 -6.74
CA LEU A 6 5.08 -1.62 -6.52
C LEU A 6 5.59 -1.11 -7.87
N PHE A 7 5.90 0.17 -7.96
CA PHE A 7 6.44 0.75 -9.18
C PHE A 7 7.96 1.00 -9.01
N CYS A 8 8.75 0.29 -9.81
CA CYS A 8 10.17 0.57 -10.00
C CYS A 8 10.34 1.39 -11.29
N PRO A 9 10.87 2.63 -11.24
CA PRO A 9 10.96 3.51 -12.42
C PRO A 9 11.76 2.96 -13.60
N LYS A 10 12.62 1.95 -13.39
CA LYS A 10 13.53 1.40 -14.41
C LYS A 10 13.23 -0.03 -14.85
N GLY A 11 12.22 -0.69 -14.27
CA GLY A 11 11.96 -2.11 -14.53
C GLY A 11 13.07 -3.07 -14.05
N GLU A 12 14.00 -2.57 -13.25
CA GLU A 12 15.09 -3.35 -12.65
C GLU A 12 14.59 -4.15 -11.43
N VAL A 13 15.35 -5.19 -11.06
CA VAL A 13 15.11 -5.99 -9.86
C VAL A 13 15.08 -5.08 -8.63
N ILE A 14 14.03 -5.20 -7.82
CA ILE A 14 13.88 -4.39 -6.62
C ILE A 14 14.83 -4.94 -5.55
N ARG A 15 15.61 -4.03 -4.98
CA ARG A 15 16.52 -4.33 -3.87
C ARG A 15 15.96 -3.81 -2.56
N TRP A 16 16.43 -4.39 -1.45
CA TRP A 16 16.18 -3.84 -0.13
C TRP A 16 16.71 -2.40 -0.03
N GLU A 17 16.09 -1.62 0.84
CA GLU A 17 16.42 -0.21 1.09
C GLU A 17 16.26 0.76 -0.10
N GLN A 18 15.86 0.24 -1.26
CA GLN A 18 15.52 1.04 -2.43
C GLN A 18 14.26 1.86 -2.17
N GLN A 19 14.25 3.09 -2.70
CA GLN A 19 13.08 3.96 -2.68
C GLN A 19 12.05 3.49 -3.71
N VAL A 20 10.82 3.28 -3.25
CA VAL A 20 9.72 2.73 -4.05
C VAL A 20 8.46 3.56 -3.84
N ARG A 21 7.61 3.59 -4.87
CA ARG A 21 6.27 4.18 -4.79
C ARG A 21 5.22 3.10 -4.94
N LEU A 22 4.18 3.17 -4.12
CA LEU A 22 3.08 2.22 -4.11
C LEU A 22 1.90 2.83 -4.84
N ARG A 23 1.54 2.27 -6.00
CA ARG A 23 0.38 2.71 -6.77
C ARG A 23 -0.79 1.75 -6.59
N HIS A 24 -1.93 2.27 -6.21
CA HIS A 24 -3.18 1.52 -6.16
C HIS A 24 -3.66 1.24 -7.58
N LEU A 25 -3.87 -0.04 -7.91
CA LEU A 25 -4.10 -0.52 -9.27
C LEU A 25 -5.46 -0.06 -9.82
N THR A 26 -6.51 -0.13 -9.01
CA THR A 26 -7.88 0.16 -9.47
C THR A 26 -8.16 1.65 -9.60
N THR A 27 -7.59 2.48 -8.72
CA THR A 27 -7.78 3.94 -8.75
C THR A 27 -6.60 4.69 -9.34
N ARG A 28 -5.50 4.01 -9.66
CA ARG A 28 -4.23 4.58 -10.16
C ARG A 28 -3.57 5.63 -9.25
N LYS A 29 -4.06 5.81 -8.02
CA LYS A 29 -3.53 6.75 -7.02
C LYS A 29 -2.31 6.21 -6.30
N TYR A 30 -1.43 7.07 -5.84
CA TYR A 30 -0.28 6.74 -5.01
C TYR A 30 -0.66 6.73 -3.54
N LEU A 31 -0.09 5.78 -2.79
CA LEU A 31 -0.16 5.78 -1.34
C LEU A 31 0.65 6.96 -0.81
N CYS A 32 0.08 7.76 0.08
CA CYS A 32 0.81 8.80 0.80
C CYS A 32 0.48 8.77 2.29
N ILE A 33 1.41 9.29 3.09
CA ILE A 33 1.20 9.53 4.52
C ILE A 33 1.22 11.04 4.73
N ASP A 34 0.14 11.56 5.30
CA ASP A 34 0.04 13.00 5.57
C ASP A 34 0.75 13.40 6.87
N VAL A 35 0.83 14.71 7.11
CA VAL A 35 1.44 15.31 8.31
C VAL A 35 0.76 14.81 9.59
N ASP A 36 -0.56 14.58 9.53
CA ASP A 36 -1.36 14.00 10.63
C ASP A 36 -1.17 12.49 10.81
N HIS A 37 -0.19 11.89 10.13
CA HIS A 37 0.11 10.45 10.12
C HIS A 37 -1.04 9.58 9.61
N GLN A 38 -1.99 10.18 8.91
CA GLN A 38 -3.08 9.48 8.26
C GLN A 38 -2.62 8.96 6.89
N ILE A 39 -3.06 7.75 6.58
CA ILE A 39 -2.79 7.12 5.29
C ILE A 39 -3.87 7.57 4.31
N SER A 40 -3.46 8.23 3.24
CA SER A 40 -4.35 8.71 2.18
C SER A 40 -3.84 8.26 0.80
N LEU A 41 -4.63 8.56 -0.23
CA LEU A 41 -4.29 8.29 -1.62
C LEU A 41 -4.24 9.62 -2.37
N THR A 42 -3.10 9.91 -3.01
CA THR A 42 -2.90 11.10 -3.83
C THR A 42 -2.75 10.74 -5.30
N ASP A 43 -3.14 11.65 -6.19
CA ASP A 43 -2.91 11.50 -7.64
C ASP A 43 -1.53 12.04 -8.07
N ASP A 44 -0.87 12.79 -7.18
CA ASP A 44 0.44 13.39 -7.42
C ASP A 44 1.55 12.33 -7.33
N ASN A 45 2.31 12.18 -8.42
CA ASN A 45 3.43 11.25 -8.51
C ASN A 45 4.77 11.85 -8.07
N GLU A 46 4.87 13.18 -7.95
CA GLU A 46 6.09 13.88 -7.58
C GLU A 46 6.16 14.17 -6.08
N ASP A 47 5.04 14.01 -5.37
CA ASP A 47 4.96 14.24 -3.92
C ASP A 47 5.96 13.35 -3.15
N PRO A 48 6.90 13.91 -2.38
CA PRO A 48 7.84 13.15 -1.55
C PRO A 48 7.15 12.31 -0.45
N LYS A 49 5.90 12.64 -0.07
CA LYS A 49 5.08 11.85 0.87
C LYS A 49 4.65 10.49 0.33
N THR A 50 4.90 10.22 -0.95
CA THR A 50 4.59 8.92 -1.60
C THR A 50 5.76 7.95 -1.61
N VAL A 51 6.91 8.35 -1.05
CA VAL A 51 8.16 7.60 -1.12
C VAL A 51 8.33 6.69 0.10
N PHE A 52 8.45 5.40 -0.17
CA PHE A 52 8.63 4.36 0.84
C PHE A 52 9.92 3.58 0.62
N ARG A 53 10.35 2.87 1.65
CA ARG A 53 11.51 1.97 1.64
C ARG A 53 11.09 0.61 2.20
N LEU A 54 11.57 -0.45 1.54
CA LEU A 54 11.36 -1.83 1.98
C LEU A 54 12.58 -2.33 2.74
N HIS A 55 12.34 -2.85 3.94
CA HIS A 55 13.36 -3.43 4.81
C HIS A 55 13.13 -4.91 4.97
N SER A 56 14.19 -5.71 4.91
CA SER A 56 14.10 -7.14 5.11
C SER A 56 13.83 -7.48 6.57
N VAL A 57 12.94 -8.45 6.83
CA VAL A 57 12.69 -8.97 8.19
C VAL A 57 13.65 -10.09 8.56
N LEU A 58 14.03 -10.88 7.57
CA LEU A 58 15.00 -11.96 7.69
C LEU A 58 16.30 -11.52 7.00
N SER A 59 17.44 -12.11 7.36
CA SER A 59 18.69 -11.83 6.64
C SER A 59 18.65 -12.54 5.28
N GLU A 60 17.94 -11.95 4.33
CA GLU A 60 17.85 -12.40 2.95
C GLU A 60 18.88 -11.68 2.08
N ARG A 61 19.11 -12.20 0.87
CA ARG A 61 19.99 -11.59 -0.15
C ARG A 61 19.50 -10.17 -0.49
N ASP A 62 20.36 -9.37 -1.14
CA ASP A 62 20.06 -7.97 -1.51
C ASP A 62 18.81 -7.78 -2.39
N GLU A 63 18.37 -8.84 -3.10
CA GLU A 63 17.22 -8.83 -4.00
C GLU A 63 15.94 -9.32 -3.32
N ILE A 64 14.85 -8.60 -3.53
CA ILE A 64 13.54 -8.99 -2.99
C ILE A 64 12.96 -10.13 -3.82
N HIS A 65 12.81 -11.30 -3.22
CA HIS A 65 12.21 -12.46 -3.86
C HIS A 65 10.68 -12.46 -3.67
N PHE A 66 10.01 -13.23 -4.52
CA PHE A 66 8.59 -13.52 -4.31
C PHE A 66 8.43 -14.28 -2.98
N GLU A 67 7.44 -13.91 -2.17
CA GLU A 67 7.17 -14.42 -0.81
C GLU A 67 8.10 -13.91 0.31
N SER A 68 9.10 -13.07 0.01
CA SER A 68 9.92 -12.42 1.04
C SER A 68 9.10 -11.53 1.98
N TYR A 69 9.41 -11.60 3.28
CA TYR A 69 8.77 -10.76 4.28
C TYR A 69 9.45 -9.39 4.37
N ALA A 70 8.72 -8.34 4.01
CA ALA A 70 9.19 -6.96 4.04
C ALA A 70 8.48 -6.14 5.13
N ARG A 71 9.22 -5.22 5.74
CA ARG A 71 8.65 -4.08 6.48
C ARG A 71 8.72 -2.83 5.60
N ILE A 72 7.69 -2.00 5.69
CA ILE A 72 7.58 -0.79 4.87
C ILE A 72 7.75 0.43 5.77
N GLU A 73 8.74 1.26 5.44
CA GLU A 73 9.05 2.52 6.10
C GLU A 73 8.74 3.68 5.15
N HIS A 74 8.20 4.77 5.68
CA HIS A 74 8.05 6.03 4.97
C HIS A 74 9.31 6.87 5.08
N VAL A 75 9.89 7.25 3.94
CA VAL A 75 11.24 7.86 3.91
C VAL A 75 11.27 9.25 4.55
N LEU A 76 10.21 10.04 4.34
CA LEU A 76 10.19 11.42 4.85
C LEU A 76 10.02 11.49 6.37
N THR A 77 9.15 10.66 6.94
CA THR A 77 8.82 10.74 8.37
C THR A 77 9.52 9.68 9.22
N GLY A 78 10.05 8.62 8.61
CA GLY A 78 10.61 7.45 9.32
C GLY A 78 9.55 6.59 10.02
N PHE A 79 8.28 6.72 9.62
CA PHE A 79 7.18 5.94 10.21
C PHE A 79 7.05 4.60 9.50
N TRP A 80 6.73 3.58 10.28
CA TRP A 80 6.54 2.23 9.79
C TRP A 80 5.05 1.97 9.58
N LEU A 81 4.71 1.28 8.49
CA LEU A 81 3.34 0.84 8.23
C LEU A 81 3.07 -0.43 9.05
N HIS A 82 2.18 -0.30 10.03
CA HIS A 82 1.78 -1.39 10.91
C HIS A 82 0.31 -1.73 10.71
N ALA A 83 0.00 -3.01 10.57
CA ALA A 83 -1.37 -3.49 10.71
C ALA A 83 -1.79 -3.41 12.18
N LEU A 84 -2.91 -2.76 12.45
CA LEU A 84 -3.54 -2.78 13.76
C LEU A 84 -4.06 -4.19 14.04
N LYS A 85 -3.72 -4.74 15.20
CA LYS A 85 -4.18 -6.08 15.60
C LYS A 85 -5.63 -6.08 16.05
N ASP A 86 -6.13 -4.92 16.47
CA ASP A 86 -7.37 -4.77 17.20
C ASP A 86 -8.52 -4.21 16.33
N GLU A 87 -8.20 -3.75 15.11
CA GLU A 87 -9.17 -3.17 14.17
C GLU A 87 -9.17 -3.93 12.83
N ASP A 88 -10.24 -4.69 12.60
CA ASP A 88 -10.52 -5.25 11.29
C ASP A 88 -10.88 -4.12 10.32
N TYR A 89 -10.34 -4.20 9.10
CA TYR A 89 -10.65 -3.22 8.07
C TYR A 89 -12.08 -3.45 7.58
N VAL A 90 -12.99 -2.61 8.06
CA VAL A 90 -14.33 -2.51 7.51
C VAL A 90 -14.21 -1.83 6.15
N ARG A 91 -14.32 -2.61 5.06
CA ARG A 91 -14.51 -2.06 3.72
C ARG A 91 -15.69 -1.10 3.81
N LYS A 92 -15.44 0.20 3.61
CA LYS A 92 -16.52 1.15 3.36
C LYS A 92 -17.24 0.65 2.11
N GLN A 93 -18.34 -0.07 2.29
CA GLN A 93 -19.25 -0.32 1.18
C GLN A 93 -19.53 1.05 0.57
N PHE A 94 -19.27 1.18 -0.73
CA PHE A 94 -19.70 2.33 -1.50
C PHE A 94 -21.24 2.33 -1.44
N ARG A 95 -21.80 2.92 -0.37
CA ARG A 95 -23.23 3.24 -0.28
C ARG A 95 -23.44 4.39 -1.25
N GLY A 96 -23.70 4.05 -2.50
CA GLY A 96 -23.86 5.02 -3.58
C GLY A 96 -23.60 4.41 -4.95
N VAL A 97 -24.10 3.21 -5.20
CA VAL A 97 -24.26 2.71 -6.57
C VAL A 97 -25.75 2.57 -6.78
N ASP A 98 -26.33 3.59 -7.41
CA ASP A 98 -27.64 3.50 -8.06
C ASP A 98 -27.71 2.19 -8.85
N GLU A 99 -28.87 1.54 -8.81
CA GLU A 99 -29.21 0.23 -9.40
C GLU A 99 -29.10 0.18 -10.95
N SER A 100 -28.33 1.06 -11.59
CA SER A 100 -28.27 1.23 -13.05
C SER A 100 -26.92 0.91 -13.71
N GLN A 101 -25.90 0.47 -12.96
CA GLN A 101 -24.60 0.06 -13.54
C GLN A 101 -24.28 -1.42 -13.30
N GLU A 102 -25.12 -2.31 -13.84
CA GLU A 102 -24.93 -3.77 -13.82
C GLU A 102 -23.75 -4.29 -14.70
N GLN A 103 -22.89 -3.44 -15.25
CA GLN A 103 -21.79 -3.88 -16.14
C GLN A 103 -20.37 -3.54 -15.65
N SER A 104 -20.19 -3.25 -14.36
CA SER A 104 -18.84 -3.02 -13.83
C SER A 104 -18.39 -4.19 -12.96
N MET A 105 -17.25 -4.79 -13.31
CA MET A 105 -16.49 -5.79 -12.53
C MET A 105 -16.16 -5.34 -11.08
N LYS A 106 -16.60 -4.14 -10.66
CA LYS A 106 -16.55 -3.55 -9.31
C LYS A 106 -17.23 -4.40 -8.23
N GLY A 107 -18.17 -5.27 -8.59
CA GLY A 107 -18.92 -6.10 -7.63
C GLY A 107 -18.30 -7.46 -7.29
N LEU A 108 -17.28 -7.92 -8.02
CA LEU A 108 -16.71 -9.25 -7.78
C LEU A 108 -15.92 -9.28 -6.47
N ARG A 109 -16.40 -10.11 -5.53
CA ARG A 109 -15.73 -10.43 -4.27
C ARG A 109 -14.63 -11.46 -4.55
N TRP A 110 -13.46 -10.99 -4.94
CA TRP A 110 -12.32 -11.85 -5.30
C TRP A 110 -11.59 -12.46 -4.10
N ASP A 111 -11.91 -12.06 -2.86
CA ASP A 111 -11.38 -12.71 -1.65
C ASP A 111 -12.31 -12.71 -0.43
N THR A 112 -12.14 -13.75 0.41
CA THR A 112 -12.78 -13.92 1.72
C THR A 112 -11.81 -13.69 2.89
N ALA A 113 -10.56 -13.29 2.60
CA ALA A 113 -9.55 -13.10 3.63
C ALA A 113 -9.85 -11.87 4.50
N GLN A 114 -9.77 -12.04 5.82
CA GLN A 114 -9.86 -10.93 6.77
C GLN A 114 -8.70 -9.96 6.53
N VAL A 115 -9.04 -8.69 6.31
CA VAL A 115 -8.09 -7.60 6.09
C VAL A 115 -8.09 -6.71 7.32
N ARG A 116 -6.91 -6.23 7.74
CA ARG A 116 -6.75 -5.37 8.91
C ARG A 116 -6.44 -3.93 8.51
N GLN A 117 -6.83 -2.99 9.36
CA GLN A 117 -6.53 -1.58 9.14
C GLN A 117 -5.04 -1.34 9.35
N VAL A 118 -4.45 -0.47 8.52
CA VAL A 118 -3.04 -0.10 8.60
C VAL A 118 -2.95 1.31 9.18
N ARG A 119 -1.98 1.53 10.08
CA ARG A 119 -1.60 2.86 10.58
C ARG A 119 -0.10 3.06 10.48
N ALA A 120 0.31 4.31 10.33
CA ALA A 120 1.69 4.73 10.44
C ALA A 120 2.06 4.87 11.92
N ARG A 121 3.12 4.19 12.38
CA ARG A 121 3.62 4.33 13.76
C ARG A 121 5.15 4.43 13.76
N LYS A 122 5.68 5.28 14.64
CA LYS A 122 7.14 5.36 14.89
C LYS A 122 7.57 4.21 15.80
N LYS A 123 8.77 3.68 15.56
CA LYS A 123 9.38 2.58 16.32
C LYS A 123 9.42 2.87 17.82
#